data_AF-R5KWN0-F1
#
_entry.id   AF-R5KWN0-F1
#
_cell.length_a   1.000
_cell.length_b   1.000
_cell.length_c   1.000
_cell.angle_alpha   90.00
_cell.angle_beta   90.00
_cell.angle_gamma   90.00
#
_symmetry.space_group_name_H-M   'P 1'
#
loop_
_entity.id
_entity.type
_entity.pdbx_description
1 polymer ?
#
loop_
_entity_poly.entity_id
_entity_poly.type
_entity_poly.pdbx_seq_one_letter_code
_entity_poly.pdbx_strand_id
1 'polypeptide(L)'
;MDAELKALRPADGRPYRLLRLPMPRPIYDGEDRLPATYANFLIINGAVIYPTYAQPDNDAEAARVIAEAFPDRELIGIDSRTVIRQHGSLHCCTMQYPSS
;
A
#
# COMPACT_ATOMS: atom_id res chain seq x y z
N MET A 1 -4.72 -15.25 -8.16
CA MET A 1 -3.83 -14.47 -7.29
C MET A 1 -3.61 -15.08 -5.91
N ASP A 2 -4.63 -15.19 -5.03
CA ASP A 2 -4.41 -15.76 -3.67
C ASP A 2 -3.82 -17.18 -3.65
N ALA A 3 -4.28 -18.06 -4.53
CA ALA A 3 -3.76 -19.43 -4.63
C ALA A 3 -2.30 -19.46 -5.11
N GLU A 4 -1.93 -18.54 -6.00
CA GLU A 4 -0.56 -18.41 -6.53
C GLU A 4 0.38 -17.92 -5.44
N LEU A 5 0.00 -16.86 -4.71
CA LEU A 5 0.80 -16.34 -3.59
C LEU A 5 1.02 -17.37 -2.48
N LYS A 6 0.01 -18.21 -2.19
CA LYS A 6 0.12 -19.31 -1.21
C LYS A 6 1.07 -20.42 -1.65
N ALA A 7 1.34 -20.55 -2.94
CA ALA A 7 2.27 -21.55 -3.47
C ALA A 7 3.73 -21.07 -3.45
N LEU A 8 3.98 -19.75 -3.41
CA LEU A 8 5.33 -19.20 -3.41
C LEU A 8 6.10 -19.51 -2.11
N ARG A 9 7.42 -19.65 -2.24
CA ARG A 9 8.36 -19.87 -1.13
C ARG A 9 9.57 -18.93 -1.29
N PRO A 10 10.11 -18.33 -0.21
CA PRO A 10 11.42 -17.69 -0.21
C PRO A 10 12.53 -18.74 -0.25
N ALA A 11 13.78 -18.27 -0.33
CA ALA A 11 14.96 -19.13 -0.39
C ALA A 11 15.09 -20.09 0.82
N ASP A 12 14.47 -19.77 1.96
CA ASP A 12 14.46 -20.61 3.16
C ASP A 12 13.37 -21.70 3.18
N GLY A 13 12.55 -21.77 2.12
CA GLY A 13 11.54 -22.82 1.90
C GLY A 13 10.27 -22.71 2.74
N ARG A 14 10.15 -21.74 3.66
CA ARG A 14 8.94 -21.55 4.49
C ARG A 14 7.84 -20.83 3.68
N PRO A 15 6.55 -21.00 3.94
CA PRO A 15 5.52 -20.23 3.24
C PRO A 15 5.62 -18.73 3.59
N TYR A 16 5.34 -17.85 2.61
CA TYR A 16 5.19 -16.42 2.89
C TYR A 16 4.04 -16.16 3.86
N ARG A 17 4.24 -15.21 4.78
CA ARG A 17 3.15 -14.65 5.58
C ARG A 17 2.36 -13.68 4.70
N LEU A 18 1.08 -14.00 4.48
CA LEU A 18 0.20 -13.18 3.63
C LEU A 18 -0.66 -12.25 4.50
N LEU A 19 -0.45 -10.95 4.36
CA LEU A 19 -1.26 -9.90 4.98
C LEU A 19 -2.14 -9.26 3.90
N ARG A 20 -3.45 -9.40 4.04
CA ARG A 20 -4.42 -8.92 3.06
C ARG A 20 -4.73 -7.45 3.31
N LEU A 21 -4.43 -6.60 2.32
CA LEU A 21 -4.90 -5.22 2.30
C LEU A 21 -6.33 -5.14 1.76
N PRO A 22 -7.17 -4.22 2.27
CA PRO A 22 -8.48 -3.96 1.69
C PRO A 22 -8.34 -3.39 0.28
N MET A 23 -9.34 -3.61 -0.57
CA MET A 23 -9.43 -2.89 -1.83
C MET A 23 -10.17 -1.58 -1.60
N PRO A 24 -9.65 -0.42 -2.06
CA PRO A 24 -10.45 0.79 -2.09
C PRO A 24 -11.74 0.58 -2.87
N ARG A 25 -12.84 1.20 -2.39
CA ARG A 25 -14.05 1.37 -3.20
C ARG A 25 -13.68 2.11 -4.49
N PRO A 26 -14.32 1.81 -5.63
CA PRO A 26 -14.04 2.47 -6.90
C PRO A 26 -14.06 3.99 -6.79
N ILE A 27 -13.08 4.64 -7.40
CA ILE A 27 -12.97 6.10 -7.52
C ILE A 27 -12.92 6.40 -9.01
N TYR A 28 -13.65 7.43 -9.44
CA TYR A 28 -13.76 7.78 -10.85
C TYR A 28 -13.33 9.23 -11.08
N ASP A 29 -12.77 9.49 -12.26
CA ASP A 29 -12.57 10.82 -12.81
C ASP A 29 -13.30 10.90 -14.16
N GLY A 30 -14.47 11.53 -14.18
CA GLY A 30 -15.41 11.37 -15.30
C GLY A 30 -15.83 9.91 -15.46
N GLU A 31 -15.62 9.35 -16.64
CA GLU A 31 -15.93 7.95 -16.97
C GLU A 31 -14.78 6.98 -16.60
N ASP A 32 -13.60 7.51 -16.29
CA ASP A 32 -12.39 6.70 -16.07
C ASP A 32 -12.29 6.22 -14.63
N ARG A 33 -12.15 4.91 -14.43
CA ARG A 33 -11.90 4.31 -13.10
C ARG A 33 -10.43 4.48 -12.73
N LEU A 34 -10.18 5.17 -11.62
CA LEU A 34 -8.82 5.41 -11.12
C LEU A 34 -8.22 4.18 -10.44
N PRO A 35 -6.89 3.94 -10.61
CA PRO A 35 -6.21 2.76 -10.08
C PRO A 35 -5.81 2.90 -8.60
N ALA A 36 -6.77 3.23 -7.72
CA ALA A 36 -6.51 3.38 -6.28
C ALA A 36 -6.10 2.05 -5.64
N THR A 37 -5.02 2.06 -4.85
CA THR A 37 -4.54 0.89 -4.09
C THR A 37 -3.77 1.30 -2.85
N TYR A 38 -3.96 0.59 -1.73
CA TYR A 38 -3.15 0.78 -0.52
C TYR A 38 -1.79 0.11 -0.60
N ALA A 39 -1.56 -0.78 -1.57
CA ALA A 39 -0.29 -1.48 -1.74
C ALA A 39 0.84 -0.56 -2.25
N ASN A 40 0.52 0.65 -2.71
CA ASN A 40 1.50 1.62 -3.20
C ASN A 40 2.04 2.52 -2.07
N PHE A 41 2.35 1.93 -0.91
CA PHE A 41 2.97 2.63 0.21
C PHE A 41 4.47 2.78 0.01
N LEU A 42 5.07 3.75 0.71
CA LEU A 42 6.50 4.03 0.71
C LEU A 42 7.08 3.76 2.09
N ILE A 43 8.14 2.96 2.15
CA ILE A 43 8.89 2.69 3.37
C ILE A 43 10.07 3.66 3.41
N ILE A 44 10.18 4.45 4.49
CA ILE A 44 11.33 5.35 4.75
C ILE A 44 11.95 5.02 6.11
N ASN A 45 13.10 5.62 6.44
CA ASN A 45 13.71 5.45 7.75
C ASN A 45 12.74 5.88 8.86
N GLY A 46 12.37 4.94 9.72
CA GLY A 46 11.47 5.18 10.86
C GLY A 46 9.98 5.21 10.56
N ALA A 47 9.54 5.26 9.29
CA ALA A 47 8.11 5.39 8.97
C ALA A 47 7.68 4.63 7.70
N VAL A 48 6.37 4.43 7.56
CA VAL A 48 5.71 3.98 6.33
C VAL A 48 4.64 5.00 5.97
N ILE A 49 4.77 5.57 4.78
CA ILE A 49 3.81 6.51 4.22
C ILE A 49 2.85 5.72 3.35
N TYR A 50 1.55 5.75 3.65
CA TYR A 50 0.54 5.02 2.88
C TYR A 50 -0.51 5.96 2.29
N PRO A 51 -1.04 5.65 1.10
CA PRO A 51 -2.07 6.48 0.48
C PRO A 51 -3.42 6.32 1.19
N THR A 52 -4.16 7.41 1.35
CA THR A 52 -5.57 7.40 1.78
C THR A 52 -6.46 7.97 0.69
N TYR A 53 -7.73 7.56 0.69
CA TYR A 53 -8.65 7.84 -0.41
C TYR A 53 -9.99 8.44 0.03
N ALA A 54 -10.04 9.05 1.22
CA ALA A 54 -11.27 9.53 1.86
C ALA A 54 -12.31 8.41 2.02
N GLN A 55 -11.82 7.23 2.41
CA GLN A 55 -12.62 6.05 2.68
C GLN A 55 -12.28 5.56 4.09
N PRO A 56 -12.80 6.22 5.14
CA PRO A 56 -12.28 6.09 6.50
C PRO A 56 -12.16 4.64 6.98
N ASP A 57 -13.16 3.79 6.70
CA ASP A 57 -13.12 2.38 7.11
C ASP A 57 -12.00 1.60 6.41
N ASN A 58 -11.82 1.82 5.10
CA ASN A 58 -10.80 1.13 4.31
C ASN A 58 -9.40 1.72 4.56
N ASP A 59 -9.30 3.03 4.74
CA ASP A 59 -8.06 3.74 5.08
C ASP A 59 -7.54 3.26 6.45
N ALA A 60 -8.44 3.09 7.43
CA ALA A 60 -8.11 2.59 8.76
C ALA A 60 -7.73 1.10 8.74
N GLU A 61 -8.47 0.27 8.00
CA GLU A 61 -8.13 -1.15 7.88
C GLU A 61 -6.78 -1.36 7.16
N ALA A 62 -6.50 -0.56 6.13
CA ALA A 62 -5.19 -0.56 5.49
C ALA A 62 -4.07 -0.20 6.47
N ALA A 63 -4.25 0.87 7.26
CA ALA A 63 -3.30 1.25 8.29
C ALA A 63 -3.05 0.12 9.30
N ARG A 64 -4.12 -0.54 9.78
CA ARG A 64 -4.02 -1.64 10.73
C ARG A 64 -3.18 -2.80 10.18
N VAL A 65 -3.42 -3.20 8.93
CA VAL A 65 -2.69 -4.29 8.28
C VAL A 65 -1.23 -3.90 8.00
N ILE A 66 -0.96 -2.67 7.59
CA ILE A 66 0.41 -2.18 7.36
C ILE A 66 1.18 -2.12 8.69
N ALA A 67 0.54 -1.70 9.78
CA ALA A 67 1.18 -1.66 11.10
C ALA A 67 1.58 -3.05 11.58
N GLU A 68 0.79 -4.08 11.26
CA GLU A 68 1.12 -5.47 11.55
C GLU A 68 2.39 -5.94 10.79
N ALA A 69 2.65 -5.38 9.61
CA ALA A 69 3.84 -5.66 8.82
C ALA A 69 5.09 -4.86 9.29
N PHE A 70 4.88 -3.69 9.87
CA PHE A 70 5.94 -2.75 10.26
C PHE A 70 5.74 -2.22 11.70
N PRO A 71 5.82 -3.08 12.73
CA PRO A 71 5.47 -2.71 14.11
C PRO A 71 6.36 -1.61 14.70
N ASP A 72 7.59 -1.46 14.20
CA ASP A 72 8.58 -0.50 14.68
C ASP A 72 8.63 0.79 13.85
N ARG A 73 7.62 1.04 13.00
CA ARG A 73 7.58 2.22 12.13
C ARG A 73 6.32 3.05 12.39
N GLU A 74 6.48 4.37 12.33
CA GLU A 74 5.36 5.30 12.32
C GLU A 74 4.55 5.15 11.03
N LEU A 75 3.22 5.12 11.12
CA LEU A 75 2.35 5.13 9.93
C LEU A 75 1.85 6.54 9.65
N ILE A 76 2.09 7.01 8.43
CA ILE A 76 1.71 8.35 7.98
C ILE A 76 0.77 8.20 6.78
N GLY A 77 -0.51 8.55 6.97
CA GLY A 77 -1.50 8.54 5.89
C GLY A 77 -1.50 9.84 5.10
N ILE A 78 -1.46 9.76 3.77
CA ILE A 78 -1.49 10.93 2.87
C ILE A 78 -2.65 10.80 1.88
N ASP A 79 -3.50 11.84 1.81
CA ASP A 79 -4.57 11.91 0.81
C ASP A 79 -3.98 11.89 -0.61
N SER A 80 -4.21 10.78 -1.30
CA SER A 80 -3.62 10.51 -2.60
C SER A 80 -4.62 10.63 -3.75
N ARG A 81 -5.83 11.14 -3.50
CA ARG A 81 -6.88 11.29 -4.52
C ARG A 81 -6.46 12.16 -5.70
N THR A 82 -5.61 13.15 -5.46
CA THR A 82 -5.05 14.00 -6.53
C THR A 82 -4.00 13.25 -7.36
N VAL A 83 -3.17 12.43 -6.71
CA VAL A 83 -2.07 11.71 -7.38
C VAL A 83 -2.62 10.60 -8.28
N ILE A 84 -3.64 9.87 -7.84
CA ILE A 84 -4.25 8.79 -8.63
C ILE A 84 -4.96 9.27 -9.90
N ARG A 85 -5.32 10.56 -10.01
CA ARG A 85 -5.86 11.14 -11.25
C ARG A 85 -4.82 11.17 -12.38
N GLN A 86 -3.54 11.17 -12.03
CA GLN A 86 -2.44 11.05 -12.99
C GLN A 86 -2.04 9.59 -13.27
N HIS A 87 -2.88 8.62 -12.88
CA HIS A 87 -2.64 7.18 -13.06
C HIS A 87 -1.38 6.64 -12.32
N GLY A 88 -0.83 7.40 -11.37
CA GLY A 88 0.25 7.00 -10.48
C GLY A 88 -0.15 7.05 -9.00
N SER A 89 0.71 6.59 -8.09
CA SER A 89 0.53 6.77 -6.65
C SER A 89 1.88 7.06 -5.97
N LEU A 90 1.93 7.25 -4.64
CA LEU A 90 3.08 7.81 -3.90
C LEU A 90 4.42 7.14 -4.21
N HIS A 91 4.48 5.81 -4.20
CA HIS A 91 5.71 5.07 -4.48
C HIS A 91 6.24 5.35 -5.90
N CYS A 92 5.35 5.59 -6.86
CA CYS A 92 5.73 5.86 -8.25
C CYS A 92 6.47 7.20 -8.42
N CYS A 93 6.38 8.10 -7.44
CA CYS A 93 7.02 9.41 -7.46
C CYS A 93 8.36 9.46 -6.70
N THR A 94 8.83 8.33 -6.16
CA THR A 94 9.95 8.31 -5.21
C THR A 94 10.98 7.24 -5.56
N MET A 95 12.24 7.46 -5.17
CA MET A 95 13.33 6.50 -5.33
C MET A 95 14.21 6.49 -4.08
N GLN A 96 14.35 5.33 -3.44
CA GLN A 96 15.17 5.15 -2.25
C GLN A 96 16.65 4.96 -2.60
N TYR A 97 17.54 5.69 -1.91
CA TYR A 97 18.98 5.48 -1.94
C TYR A 97 19.44 4.89 -0.59
N PRO A 98 20.04 3.69 -0.57
CA PRO A 98 20.57 3.10 0.66
C PRO A 98 21.69 3.96 1.25
N SER A 99 21.79 4.00 2.58
CA SER A 99 23.01 4.48 3.22
C SER A 99 24.16 3.51 2.95
N SER A 100 25.35 4.07 2.72
CA SER A 100 26.62 3.33 2.62
C SER A 100 26.97 2.59 3.90
#